data_AF-A0A3D0NGH1-F1
#
_entry.id   AF-A0A3D0NGH1-F1
#
_cell.length_a   1.000
_cell.length_b   1.000
_cell.length_c   1.000
_cell.angle_alpha   90.00
_cell.angle_beta   90.00
_cell.angle_gamma   90.00
#
_symmetry.space_group_name_H-M   'P 1'
#
loop_
_entity.id
_entity.type
_entity.pdbx_description
1 polymer ?
#
loop_
_entity_poly.entity_id
_entity_poly.type
_entity_poly.pdbx_seq_one_letter_code
_entity_poly.pdbx_strand_id
1 'polypeptide(L)'
;ENHWGLGRTAAGVLKIVDTIKSPWLQATLDTGNFLEDMYQQMEALAPAACFVQAKTYNGGGTWYTLDIDYEQVATILHNAGYGGWVSLEFEGKDDPLVAIPK
;
A
#
# COMPACT_ATOMS: atom_id res chain seq x y z
N GLU A 1 5.08 -5.53 -4.80
CA GLU A 1 4.26 -5.05 -3.68
C GLU A 1 5.11 -4.98 -2.43
N ASN A 2 4.92 -3.97 -1.58
CA ASN A 2 5.36 -4.06 -0.19
C ASN A 2 4.50 -5.10 0.54
N HIS A 3 5.13 -6.12 1.11
CA HIS A 3 4.47 -7.24 1.78
C HIS A 3 5.52 -7.96 2.66
N TRP A 4 5.19 -9.07 3.32
CA TRP A 4 6.13 -9.85 4.15
C TRP A 4 7.54 -10.07 3.56
N GLY A 5 8.50 -10.36 4.44
CA GLY A 5 9.87 -10.72 4.05
C GLY A 5 10.62 -9.55 3.42
N LEU A 6 11.17 -9.73 2.22
CA LEU A 6 11.98 -8.73 1.53
C LEU A 6 11.21 -7.45 1.19
N GLY A 7 9.89 -7.55 1.01
CA GLY A 7 9.02 -6.41 0.74
C GLY A 7 8.57 -5.64 1.98
N ARG A 8 8.99 -6.05 3.19
CA ARG A 8 8.45 -5.51 4.45
C ARG A 8 8.77 -4.04 4.65
N THR A 9 9.81 -3.56 3.96
CA THR A 9 10.20 -2.17 4.00
C THR A 9 10.25 -1.56 2.60
N ALA A 10 9.96 -0.26 2.50
CA ALA A 10 10.11 0.50 1.26
C ALA A 10 11.55 0.38 0.73
N ALA A 11 12.54 0.48 1.61
CA ALA A 11 13.96 0.31 1.26
C ALA A 11 14.24 -1.07 0.65
N GLY A 12 13.62 -2.13 1.17
CA GLY A 12 13.74 -3.50 0.62
C GLY A 12 13.16 -3.62 -0.79
N VAL A 13 11.97 -3.05 -1.02
CA VAL A 13 11.33 -3.02 -2.34
C VAL A 13 12.14 -2.19 -3.32
N LEU A 14 12.50 -0.96 -2.95
CA LEU A 14 13.26 -0.02 -3.79
C LEU A 14 14.63 -0.58 -4.17
N LYS A 15 15.32 -1.28 -3.24
CA LYS A 15 16.59 -1.95 -3.56
C LYS A 15 16.46 -2.88 -4.77
N ILE A 16 15.36 -3.64 -4.90
CA ILE A 16 15.14 -4.55 -6.03
C ILE A 16 14.85 -3.76 -7.30
N VAL A 17 13.92 -2.80 -7.24
CA VAL A 17 13.53 -1.95 -8.37
C VAL A 17 14.74 -1.19 -8.94
N ASP A 18 15.51 -0.54 -8.07
CA ASP A 18 16.69 0.26 -8.41
C ASP A 18 17.88 -0.57 -8.89
N THR A 19 17.97 -1.85 -8.49
CA THR A 19 19.02 -2.76 -8.95
C THR A 19 18.73 -3.25 -10.37
N ILE A 20 17.48 -3.58 -10.67
CA ILE A 20 17.08 -4.13 -11.98
C ILE A 20 17.03 -3.05 -13.06
N LYS A 21 16.63 -1.82 -12.71
CA LYS A 21 16.61 -0.66 -13.63
C LYS A 21 15.82 -0.90 -14.93
N SER A 22 14.69 -1.58 -14.83
CA SER A 22 13.79 -1.81 -15.96
C SER A 22 12.59 -0.87 -15.90
N PRO A 23 12.21 -0.19 -17.01
CA PRO A 23 10.99 0.63 -17.03
C PRO A 23 9.70 -0.20 -16.88
N TRP A 24 9.80 -1.51 -17.08
CA TRP A 24 8.70 -2.47 -16.97
C TRP A 24 8.55 -3.07 -15.57
N LEU A 25 9.44 -2.70 -14.64
CA LEU A 25 9.38 -3.13 -13.25
C LEU A 25 9.18 -1.90 -12.35
N GLN A 26 8.04 -1.84 -11.69
CA GLN A 26 7.67 -0.80 -10.73
C GLN A 26 7.08 -1.45 -9.47
N ALA A 27 6.71 -0.63 -8.49
CA ALA A 27 6.12 -1.11 -7.25
C ALA A 27 4.60 -1.08 -7.29
N THR A 28 4.00 -2.05 -6.61
CA THR A 28 2.63 -1.92 -6.09
C THR A 28 2.74 -1.43 -4.66
N LEU A 29 2.04 -0.35 -4.33
CA LEU A 29 1.95 0.18 -2.97
C LEU A 29 0.65 -0.30 -2.32
N ASP A 30 0.76 -1.19 -1.35
CA ASP A 30 -0.34 -1.61 -0.49
C ASP A 30 -0.31 -0.75 0.79
N THR A 31 -1.45 -0.11 1.10
CA THR A 31 -1.54 0.83 2.22
C THR A 31 -1.53 0.17 3.60
N GLY A 32 -1.78 -1.14 3.69
CA GLY A 32 -1.85 -1.89 4.94
C GLY A 32 -0.65 -2.81 5.24
N ASN A 33 0.37 -2.82 4.37
CA ASN A 33 1.50 -3.76 4.50
C ASN A 33 2.77 -3.17 5.14
N PHE A 34 2.74 -1.91 5.58
CA PHE A 34 3.79 -1.33 6.42
C PHE A 34 3.33 -1.25 7.88
N LEU A 35 3.90 -2.11 8.73
CA LEU A 35 3.55 -2.21 10.16
C LEU A 35 4.28 -1.18 11.05
N GLU A 36 5.35 -0.60 10.54
CA GLU A 36 6.25 0.32 11.23
C GLU A 36 6.49 1.52 10.32
N ASP A 37 6.54 2.73 10.88
CA ASP A 37 6.79 3.99 10.13
C ASP A 37 5.95 4.11 8.84
N MET A 38 4.69 3.67 8.90
CA MET A 38 3.83 3.39 7.75
C MET A 38 3.85 4.51 6.71
N TYR A 39 3.58 5.74 7.13
CA TYR A 39 3.48 6.89 6.24
C TYR A 39 4.82 7.29 5.65
N GLN A 40 5.90 7.25 6.44
CA GLN A 40 7.26 7.52 5.95
C GLN A 40 7.68 6.48 4.90
N GLN A 41 7.29 5.22 5.09
CA GLN A 41 7.55 4.17 4.11
C GLN A 41 6.69 4.33 2.84
N MET A 42 5.43 4.73 2.98
CA MET A 42 4.59 5.09 1.82
C MET A 42 5.19 6.27 1.05
N GLU A 43 5.62 7.34 1.72
CA GLU A 43 6.27 8.50 1.10
C GLU A 43 7.51 8.10 0.29
N ALA A 44 8.31 7.18 0.82
CA ALA A 44 9.48 6.67 0.12
C ALA A 44 9.12 5.82 -1.12
N LEU A 45 8.08 4.98 -1.02
CA LEU A 45 7.73 4.03 -2.10
C LEU A 45 6.81 4.64 -3.18
N ALA A 46 5.96 5.61 -2.82
CA ALA A 46 4.94 6.20 -3.71
C ALA A 46 5.50 6.71 -5.06
N PRO A 47 6.69 7.33 -5.15
CA PRO A 47 7.26 7.76 -6.43
C PRO A 47 7.55 6.61 -7.40
N ALA A 48 7.70 5.38 -6.90
CA ALA A 48 7.94 4.18 -7.70
C ALA A 48 6.66 3.36 -7.94
N ALA A 49 5.51 3.81 -7.46
CA ALA A 49 4.26 3.07 -7.53
C ALA A 49 3.60 3.18 -8.91
N CYS A 50 3.30 2.04 -9.54
CA CYS A 50 2.45 1.97 -10.73
C CYS A 50 1.00 1.59 -10.41
N PHE A 51 0.76 1.01 -9.24
CA PHE A 51 -0.53 0.53 -8.78
C PHE A 51 -0.64 0.69 -7.26
N VAL A 52 -1.80 1.08 -6.77
CA VAL A 52 -2.06 1.26 -5.33
C VAL A 52 -3.22 0.37 -4.90
N GLN A 53 -3.05 -0.31 -3.77
CA GLN A 53 -4.10 -1.06 -3.10
C GLN A 53 -4.48 -0.34 -1.80
N ALA A 54 -5.74 0.10 -1.73
CA ALA A 54 -6.35 0.67 -0.55
C ALA A 54 -6.88 -0.48 0.34
N LYS A 55 -6.05 -0.91 1.29
CA LYS A 55 -6.37 -1.96 2.25
C LYS A 55 -7.45 -1.56 3.25
N THR A 56 -8.45 -2.40 3.46
CA THR A 56 -9.50 -2.19 4.47
C THR A 56 -9.67 -3.40 5.38
N TYR A 57 -10.10 -3.13 6.63
CA TYR A 57 -10.18 -4.12 7.71
C TYR A 57 -11.55 -4.12 8.42
N ASN A 58 -12.66 -3.92 7.70
CA ASN A 58 -13.99 -3.99 8.33
C ASN A 58 -14.21 -5.36 9.00
N GLY A 59 -14.71 -5.36 10.23
CA GLY A 59 -14.78 -6.59 11.06
C GLY A 59 -13.46 -7.00 11.71
N GLY A 60 -12.41 -6.18 11.58
CA GLY A 60 -11.05 -6.50 11.98
C GLY A 60 -10.33 -7.36 10.94
N GLY A 61 -9.00 -7.26 10.90
CA GLY A 61 -8.19 -8.04 9.96
C GLY A 61 -7.86 -9.45 10.42
N THR A 62 -7.40 -10.26 9.48
CA THR A 62 -7.04 -11.67 9.71
C THR A 62 -5.86 -11.81 10.65
N TRP A 63 -4.78 -11.05 10.41
CA TRP A 63 -3.53 -11.11 11.17
C TRP A 63 -3.36 -9.92 12.11
N TYR A 64 -3.75 -8.75 11.64
CA TYR A 64 -3.71 -7.48 12.36
C TYR A 64 -4.78 -6.55 11.80
N THR A 65 -5.12 -5.51 12.54
CA THR A 65 -6.02 -4.44 12.09
C THR A 65 -5.27 -3.14 12.20
N LEU A 66 -5.17 -2.40 11.10
CA LEU A 66 -4.56 -1.07 11.10
C LEU A 66 -5.67 -0.03 10.97
N ASP A 67 -5.49 1.05 11.71
CA ASP A 67 -6.22 2.29 11.48
C ASP A 67 -5.40 3.13 10.49
N ILE A 68 -5.91 3.30 9.28
CA ILE A 68 -5.20 3.96 8.19
C ILE A 68 -5.91 5.28 7.89
N ASP A 69 -5.25 6.39 8.19
CA ASP A 69 -5.68 7.72 7.75
C ASP A 69 -5.55 7.85 6.23
N TYR A 70 -6.66 7.71 5.53
CA TYR A 70 -6.71 7.82 4.07
C TYR A 70 -6.61 9.26 3.55
N GLU A 71 -6.86 10.29 4.37
CA GLU A 71 -6.57 11.68 3.97
C GLU A 71 -5.06 11.89 3.89
N GLN A 72 -4.32 11.33 4.85
CA GLN A 72 -2.86 11.32 4.82
C GLN A 72 -2.32 10.50 3.64
N VAL A 73 -2.85 9.30 3.39
CA VAL A 73 -2.47 8.48 2.21
C VAL A 73 -2.72 9.25 0.90
N ALA A 74 -3.89 9.88 0.75
CA ALA A 74 -4.21 10.68 -0.42
C ALA A 74 -3.22 11.85 -0.60
N THR A 75 -2.85 12.51 0.50
CA THR A 75 -1.84 13.57 0.50
C THR A 75 -0.48 13.07 0.01
N ILE A 76 -0.03 11.91 0.49
CA ILE A 76 1.25 11.31 0.09
C ILE A 76 1.25 10.98 -1.40
N LEU A 77 0.19 10.31 -1.88
CA LEU A 77 0.04 9.96 -3.30
C LEU A 77 0.00 11.19 -4.19
N HIS A 78 -0.74 12.23 -3.77
CA HIS A 78 -0.81 13.51 -4.48
C HIS A 78 0.57 14.17 -4.59
N ASN A 79 1.31 14.25 -3.48
CA ASN A 79 2.64 14.84 -3.44
C ASN A 79 3.66 14.06 -4.29
N ALA A 80 3.49 12.74 -4.40
CA ALA A 80 4.29 11.89 -5.28
C ALA A 80 3.90 12.00 -6.76
N GLY A 81 2.84 12.76 -7.09
CA GLY A 81 2.33 12.88 -8.46
C GLY A 81 1.63 11.62 -8.97
N TYR A 82 1.16 10.75 -8.08
CA TYR A 82 0.49 9.51 -8.45
C TYR A 82 -0.87 9.80 -9.10
N GLY A 83 -1.07 9.28 -10.31
CA GLY A 83 -2.32 9.40 -11.08
C GLY A 83 -2.84 8.07 -11.62
N GLY A 84 -2.35 6.95 -11.08
CA GLY A 84 -2.75 5.61 -11.50
C GLY A 84 -4.02 5.10 -10.82
N TRP A 85 -4.26 3.79 -10.92
CA TRP A 85 -5.43 3.14 -10.32
C TRP A 85 -5.23 2.84 -8.84
N VAL A 86 -6.22 3.24 -8.04
CA VAL A 86 -6.37 2.79 -6.65
C VAL A 86 -7.45 1.70 -6.63
N SER A 87 -7.08 0.50 -6.20
CA SER A 87 -7.99 -0.63 -6.05
C SER A 87 -8.29 -0.90 -4.58
N LEU A 88 -9.54 -1.19 -4.25
CA LEU A 88 -9.90 -1.64 -2.91
C LEU A 88 -9.35 -3.05 -2.68
N GLU A 89 -8.65 -3.23 -1.57
CA GLU A 89 -8.19 -4.52 -1.11
C GLU A 89 -8.79 -4.84 0.24
N PHE A 90 -9.79 -5.72 0.23
CA PHE A 90 -10.54 -6.07 1.43
C PHE A 90 -9.87 -7.23 2.16
N GLU A 91 -9.35 -7.00 3.37
CA GLU A 91 -8.75 -8.03 4.23
C GLU A 91 -9.41 -8.06 5.63
N GLY A 92 -10.62 -7.52 5.71
CA GLY A 92 -11.51 -7.59 6.86
C GLY A 92 -12.22 -8.93 7.02
N LYS A 93 -12.75 -9.19 8.21
CA LYS A 93 -13.53 -10.39 8.55
C LYS A 93 -15.04 -10.23 8.35
N ASP A 94 -15.52 -9.01 8.13
CA ASP A 94 -16.93 -8.77 7.80
C ASP A 94 -17.29 -9.38 6.43
N ASP A 95 -18.59 -9.58 6.18
CA ASP A 95 -19.08 -10.00 4.87
C ASP A 95 -18.69 -8.96 3.78
N PRO A 96 -17.87 -9.33 2.78
CA PRO A 96 -17.39 -8.40 1.76
C PRO A 96 -18.53 -7.80 0.93
N LEU A 97 -19.65 -8.51 0.74
CA LEU A 97 -20.82 -7.99 0.00
C LEU A 97 -21.55 -6.89 0.76
N VAL A 98 -21.33 -6.79 2.08
CA VAL A 98 -21.92 -5.77 2.95
C VAL A 98 -20.90 -4.69 3.31
N ALA A 99 -19.64 -5.05 3.51
CA ALA A 99 -18.61 -4.13 3.98
C ALA A 99 -18.02 -3.25 2.88
N ILE A 100 -17.78 -3.79 1.68
CA ILE A 100 -17.17 -3.04 0.57
C ILE A 100 -18.05 -1.89 0.05
N PRO A 101 -19.39 -2.03 -0.03
CA PRO A 101 -20.25 -0.93 -0.50
C PRO A 101 -20.49 0.22 0.49
N LYS A 102 -20.05 0.10 1.75
CA LYS A 102 -20.24 1.14 2.78
C LYS A 102 -19.19 2.24 2.64
#